data_AF-A0A656JXY4-F1
#
_entry.id   AF-A0A656JXY4-F1
#
_cell.length_a   1.000
_cell.length_b   1.000
_cell.length_c   1.000
_cell.angle_alpha   90.00
_cell.angle_beta   90.00
_cell.angle_gamma   90.00
#
_symmetry.space_group_name_H-M   'P 1'
#
loop_
_entity.id
_entity.type
_entity.pdbx_description
1 polymer ?
#
loop_
_entity_poly.entity_id
_entity_poly.type
_entity_poly.pdbx_seq_one_letter_code
_entity_poly.pdbx_strand_id
1 'polypeptide(L)' 'HDAAALAAKLREQGVIVRHFKQQRIAQFLRISIGTPEQHQALLEGLSDI' A
#
# COMPACT_ATOMS: atom_id res chain seq x y z
N HIS A 1 -8.02 -1.68 10.43
CA HIS A 1 -7.92 -1.96 9.00
C HIS A 1 -6.99 -3.14 8.77
N ASP A 2 -7.41 -4.10 7.93
CA ASP A 2 -6.59 -5.25 7.53
C ASP A 2 -5.61 -4.81 6.43
N ALA A 3 -4.33 -5.09 6.60
CA ALA A 3 -3.32 -4.61 5.65
C ALA A 3 -3.44 -5.29 4.27
N ALA A 4 -4.04 -6.48 4.18
CA ALA A 4 -4.29 -7.12 2.89
C ALA A 4 -5.37 -6.37 2.09
N ALA A 5 -6.41 -5.88 2.77
CA ALA A 5 -7.45 -5.07 2.15
C ALA A 5 -6.90 -3.71 1.67
N LEU A 6 -6.04 -3.09 2.49
CA LEU A 6 -5.33 -1.86 2.13
C LEU A 6 -4.42 -2.07 0.90
N ALA A 7 -3.68 -3.18 0.85
CA ALA A 7 -2.86 -3.53 -0.32
C ALA A 7 -3.70 -3.71 -1.59
N ALA A 8 -4.89 -4.30 -1.48
CA ALA A 8 -5.79 -4.49 -2.61
C ALA A 8 -6.28 -3.15 -3.17
N LYS A 9 -6.79 -2.25 -2.30
CA LYS A 9 -7.20 -0.90 -2.69
C LYS A 9 -6.08 -0.12 -3.37
N LEU A 10 -4.89 -0.08 -2.76
CA LEU A 10 -3.73 0.62 -3.33
C LEU A 10 -3.36 0.08 -4.71
N ARG A 11 -3.49 -1.24 -4.92
CA ARG A 11 -3.23 -1.86 -6.22
C ARG A 11 -4.24 -1.44 -7.29
N GLU A 12 -5.51 -1.24 -6.94
CA GLU A 12 -6.52 -0.74 -7.89
C GLU A 12 -6.21 0.67 -8.39
N GLN A 13 -5.56 1.48 -7.55
CA GLN A 13 -5.08 2.82 -7.92
C GLN A 13 -3.72 2.82 -8.62
N GLY A 14 -3.19 1.64 -8.98
CA GLY A 14 -1.90 1.50 -9.66
C GLY A 14 -0.67 1.54 -8.74
N VAL A 15 -0.87 1.58 -7.42
CA VAL A 15 0.21 1.60 -6.43
C VAL A 15 0.56 0.17 -6.01
N ILE A 16 1.68 -0.34 -6.51
CA ILE A 16 2.13 -1.71 -6.20
C ILE A 16 2.89 -1.71 -4.86
N VAL A 17 2.23 -2.26 -3.84
CA VAL A 17 2.83 -2.48 -2.52
C VAL A 17 3.06 -3.97 -2.25
N ARG A 18 4.03 -4.28 -1.39
CA ARG A 18 4.30 -5.67 -0.97
C ARG A 18 3.74 -5.91 0.42
N HIS A 19 2.77 -6.82 0.50
CA HIS A 19 2.22 -7.35 1.75
C HIS A 19 2.87 -8.69 2.09
N PHE A 20 3.11 -8.94 3.37
CA PHE A 20 3.67 -10.20 3.86
C PHE A 20 2.63 -10.93 4.71
N LYS A 21 2.48 -12.24 4.49
CA LYS A 21 1.52 -13.09 5.23
C LYS A 21 2.05 -13.61 6.57
N GLN A 22 3.22 -13.17 7.01
CA GLN A 22 3.82 -13.61 8.27
C GLN A 22 3.09 -12.95 9.44
N GLN A 23 2.61 -13.73 10.43
CA GLN A 23 1.73 -13.26 11.50
C GLN A 23 2.21 -11.97 12.21
N ARG A 24 3.52 -11.81 12.42
CA ARG A 24 4.09 -10.61 13.07
C ARG A 24 4.00 -9.35 12.21
N ILE A 25 4.09 -9.48 10.89
CA ILE A 25 4.10 -8.36 9.94
C ILE A 25 2.90 -8.37 8.99
N ALA A 26 1.88 -9.19 9.29
CA ALA A 26 0.67 -9.33 8.50
C ALA A 26 -0.14 -8.03 8.44
N GLN A 27 0.07 -7.12 9.39
CA GLN A 27 -0.56 -5.81 9.45
C GLN A 27 0.30 -4.69 8.85
N PHE A 28 1.44 -5.02 8.22
CA PHE A 28 2.36 -4.03 7.66
C PHE A 28 2.49 -4.17 6.15
N LEU A 29 2.73 -3.02 5.51
CA LEU A 29 2.94 -2.90 4.07
C LEU A 29 4.35 -2.41 3.83
N ARG A 30 5.04 -3.06 2.88
CA ARG A 30 6.32 -2.57 2.39
C ARG A 30 6.08 -1.84 1.08
N ILE A 31 6.33 -0.54 1.12
CA ILE A 31 6.23 0.35 -0.02
C ILE A 31 7.66 0.65 -0.50
N SER A 32 7.90 0.56 -1.80
CA SER A 32 9.12 1.08 -2.40
C SER A 32 8.89 2.54 -2.76
N ILE A 33 9.67 3.45 -2.16
CA ILE A 33 9.62 4.87 -2.53
C ILE A 33 10.33 5.03 -3.87
N GLY A 34 9.56 5.44 -4.87
CA GLY A 34 10.06 5.68 -6.21
C GLY A 34 10.10 7.18 -6.52
N THR A 35 9.59 7.54 -7.69
CA THR A 35 9.48 8.93 -8.16
C THR A 35 8.44 9.73 -7.35
N PRO A 36 8.54 11.07 -7.33
CA PRO A 36 7.56 11.93 -6.64
C PRO A 36 6.12 11.74 -7.14
N GLU A 37 5.92 11.42 -8.42
CA GLU A 37 4.60 11.10 -8.98
C GLU A 37 4.00 9.83 -8.36
N GLN A 38 4.83 8.80 -8.15
CA GLN A 38 4.42 7.57 -7.45
C GLN A 38 4.12 7.82 -5.97
N HIS A 39 4.84 8.75 -5.34
CA HIS A 39 4.56 9.16 -3.98
C HIS A 39 3.21 9.88 -3.87
N GLN A 40 2.86 10.71 -4.85
CA GLN A 40 1.58 11.40 -4.87
C GLN A 40 0.40 10.43 -5.04
N ALA A 41 0.49 9.47 -5.96
CA ALA A 41 -0.51 8.42 -6.12
C ALA A 41 -0.71 7.58 -4.84
N LEU A 42 0.37 7.32 -4.09
CA LEU A 42 0.29 6.66 -2.80
C LEU A 42 -0.44 7.50 -1.76
N LEU A 43 -0.13 8.80 -1.67
CA LEU A 43 -0.80 9.70 -0.73
C LEU A 43 -2.29 9.85 -1.03
N GLU A 44 -2.66 9.94 -2.31
CA GLU A 44 -4.07 9.96 -2.73
C GLU A 44 -4.78 8.67 -2.32
N GLY A 45 -4.16 7.51 -2.56
CA GLY A 45 -4.75 6.24 -2.17
C GLY A 45 -4.82 5.97 -0.67
N LEU A 46 -3.91 6.55 0.11
CA LEU A 46 -3.98 6.52 1.57
C LEU A 46 -5.00 7.51 2.15
N SER A 47 -5.31 8.60 1.44
CA SER A 47 -6.27 9.61 1.89
C SER A 47 -7.74 9.19 1.71
N ASP A 48 -8.00 8.21 0.82
CA ASP A 48 -9.32 7.60 0.58
C ASP A 48 -9.70 6.50 1.60
N ILE A 49 -8.81 6.18 2.55
CA ILE A 49 -8.94 5.03 3.47
C ILE A 49 -8.97 5.49 4.92
#